data_AF-A0ABD0QDQ8-F1
#
_entry.id   AF-A0ABD0QDQ8-F1
#
_cell.length_a   1.000
_cell.length_b   1.000
_cell.length_c   1.000
_cell.angle_alpha   90.00
_cell.angle_beta   90.00
_cell.angle_gamma   90.00
#
_symmetry.space_group_name_H-M   'P 1'
#
loop_
_entity.id
_entity.type
_entity.pdbx_description
1 polymer ?
#
loop_
_entity_poly.entity_id
_entity_poly.type
_entity_poly.pdbx_seq_one_letter_code
_entity_poly.pdbx_strand_id
1 'polypeptide(L)' 'MHAAVFGNVTAIIQRMYSRRSLYHTRTKDLKDFIRVHRLPKALAQRMLECFQTTWSVNNGIDVSE' A
#
# COMPACT_ATOMS: atom_id res chain seq x y z
N MET A 1 12.08 6.08 -32.15
CA MET A 1 12.68 5.08 -31.22
C MET A 1 12.93 5.61 -29.81
N HIS A 2 13.40 6.86 -29.60
CA HIS A 2 13.68 7.37 -28.25
C HIS A 2 12.45 7.42 -27.31
N ALA A 3 11.29 7.88 -27.78
CA ALA A 3 10.08 8.00 -26.95
C ALA A 3 9.59 6.66 -26.38
N ALA A 4 9.74 5.56 -27.13
CA ALA A 4 9.31 4.23 -26.69
C ALA A 4 10.21 3.68 -25.56
N VAL A 5 11.52 3.93 -25.64
CA VAL A 5 12.49 3.53 -24.59
C VAL A 5 12.24 4.32 -23.31
N PHE A 6 12.05 5.64 -23.41
CA PHE A 6 11.67 6.47 -22.27
C PHE A 6 10.33 6.03 -21.65
N GLY A 7 9.32 5.76 -22.47
CA GLY A 7 8.02 5.26 -22.00
C GLY A 7 8.14 3.94 -21.21
N ASN A 8 8.96 3.00 -21.70
CA ASN A 8 9.20 1.74 -21.02
C ASN A 8 9.91 1.93 -19.67
N VAL A 9 10.94 2.78 -19.61
CA VAL A 9 11.66 3.09 -18.37
C VAL A 9 10.74 3.77 -17.36
N THR A 10 9.95 4.77 -17.79
CA THR A 10 8.97 5.43 -16.92
C THR A 10 7.93 4.45 -16.40
N ALA A 11 7.42 3.54 -17.24
CA ALA A 11 6.44 2.53 -16.82
C ALA A 11 7.02 1.54 -15.78
N ILE A 12 8.28 1.11 -15.96
CA ILE A 12 8.97 0.25 -14.99
C ILE A 12 9.15 0.99 -13.66
N ILE A 13 9.65 2.23 -13.70
CA ILE A 13 9.85 3.05 -12.50
C ILE A 13 8.52 3.28 -11.78
N GLN A 14 7.45 3.61 -12.49
CA GLN A 14 6.13 3.77 -11.88
C GLN A 14 5.63 2.47 -11.25
N ARG A 15 5.86 1.30 -11.86
CA ARG A 15 5.55 -0.01 -11.25
C ARG A 15 6.42 -0.32 -10.02
N MET A 16 7.67 0.14 -9.99
CA MET A 16 8.53 0.00 -8.81
C MET A 16 8.01 0.84 -7.63
N TYR A 17 7.55 2.07 -7.89
CA TYR A 17 7.04 2.97 -6.85
C TYR A 17 5.55 2.77 -6.50
N SER A 18 4.72 2.25 -7.41
CA SER A 18 3.28 2.08 -7.21
C SER A 18 2.98 1.21 -5.99
N ARG A 19 3.75 0.15 -5.78
CA ARG A 19 3.61 -0.77 -4.63
C ARG A 19 3.84 -0.05 -3.31
N ARG A 20 4.94 0.70 -3.20
CA ARG A 20 5.28 1.45 -1.99
C ARG A 20 4.32 2.61 -1.72
N SER A 21 3.89 3.28 -2.79
CA SER A 21 2.90 4.36 -2.73
C SER A 21 1.56 3.82 -2.21
N LEU A 22 1.07 2.70 -2.75
CA LEU A 22 -0.16 2.06 -2.33
C LEU A 22 -0.13 1.66 -0.85
N TYR A 23 0.97 1.06 -0.38
CA TYR A 23 1.16 0.76 1.05
C TYR A 23 0.99 2.00 1.91
N HIS A 24 1.64 3.10 1.52
CA HIS A 24 1.66 4.33 2.30
C HIS A 24 0.27 4.97 2.36
N THR A 25 -0.43 5.03 1.23
CA THR A 25 -1.80 5.54 1.15
C THR A 25 -2.74 4.71 2.02
N ARG A 26 -2.75 3.38 1.88
CA ARG A 26 -3.62 2.50 2.67
C ARG A 26 -3.31 2.55 4.17
N THR A 27 -2.03 2.63 4.54
CA THR A 27 -1.62 2.80 5.95
C THR A 27 -2.12 4.13 6.51
N LYS A 28 -2.07 5.21 5.71
CA LYS A 28 -2.59 6.52 6.10
C LYS A 28 -4.10 6.46 6.31
N ASP A 29 -4.84 5.90 5.36
CA ASP A 29 -6.29 5.74 5.44
C ASP A 29 -6.70 4.96 6.68
N LEU A 30 -5.98 3.88 7.01
CA LEU A 30 -6.22 3.07 8.21
C LEU A 30 -6.02 3.89 9.50
N LYS A 31 -4.94 4.68 9.56
CA LYS A 31 -4.67 5.55 10.73
C LYS A 31 -5.72 6.65 10.87
N ASP A 32 -6.17 7.22 9.76
CA ASP A 32 -7.21 8.24 9.76
C ASP A 32 -8.56 7.63 10.18
N PHE A 33 -8.88 6.41 9.72
CA PHE A 33 -10.05 5.65 10.18
C PHE A 33 -10.02 5.40 11.70
N ILE A 34 -8.91 4.93 12.24
CA ILE A 34 -8.71 4.74 13.69
C ILE A 34 -8.96 6.04 14.45
N ARG A 35 -8.47 7.17 13.93
CA ARG A 35 -8.63 8.49 14.55
C ARG A 35 -10.08 8.96 14.52
N VAL A 36 -10.75 8.87 13.37
CA VAL A 36 -12.14 9.32 13.19
C VAL A 36 -13.09 8.51 14.06
N HIS A 37 -12.92 7.19 14.11
CA HIS A 37 -13.78 6.29 14.88
C HIS A 37 -13.36 6.13 16.34
N ARG A 38 -12.30 6.81 16.78
CA ARG A 38 -11.74 6.74 18.15
C ARG A 38 -11.59 5.31 18.66
N LEU A 39 -11.01 4.44 17.83
CA LEU A 39 -10.89 3.03 18.17
C LEU A 39 -9.99 2.83 19.41
N PRO A 40 -10.33 1.88 20.30
CA PRO A 40 -9.48 1.52 21.43
C PRO A 40 -8.08 1.12 20.95
N LYS A 41 -7.04 1.53 21.70
CA LYS A 41 -5.63 1.32 21.33
C LYS A 41 -5.31 -0.14 21.00
N ALA A 42 -5.88 -1.09 21.73
CA ALA A 42 -5.69 -2.52 21.48
C ALA A 42 -6.26 -2.96 20.11
N LEU A 43 -7.43 -2.44 19.71
CA LEU A 43 -8.03 -2.76 18.42
C LEU A 43 -7.26 -2.09 17.27
N ALA A 44 -6.89 -0.82 17.45
CA ALA A 44 -6.07 -0.08 16.49
C ALA A 44 -4.73 -0.80 16.21
N GLN A 45 -4.08 -1.29 17.26
CA GLN A 45 -2.84 -2.05 17.16
C GLN A 45 -3.04 -3.35 16.38
N ARG A 46 -4.09 -4.12 16.69
CA ARG A 46 -4.41 -5.36 15.96
C ARG A 46 -4.72 -5.11 14.48
N MET A 47 -5.41 -4.01 14.16
CA MET A 47 -5.70 -3.65 12.77
C MET A 47 -4.42 -3.31 11.99
N LEU A 48 -3.49 -2.58 12.61
CA LEU A 48 -2.19 -2.27 12.02
C LEU A 48 -1.35 -3.54 11.80
N GLU A 49 -1.33 -4.44 12.79
CA GLU A 49 -0.61 -5.71 12.70
C GLU A 49 -1.20 -6.61 11.60
N CYS A 50 -2.52 -6.79 11.56
CA CYS A 50 -3.18 -7.51 10.46
C CYS A 50 -2.84 -6.90 9.10
N PHE A 51 -2.90 -5.58 8.98
CA PHE A 51 -2.56 -4.89 7.73
C PHE A 51 -1.09 -5.13 7.31
N GLN A 52 -0.16 -5.05 8.26
CA GLN A 52 1.26 -5.35 8.02
C GLN A 52 1.49 -6.82 7.64
N THR A 53 0.84 -7.77 8.33
CA THR A 53 0.93 -9.19 8.02
C THR A 53 0.39 -9.49 6.63
N THR A 54 -0.81 -9.01 6.30
CA THR A 54 -1.39 -9.18 4.96
C THR A 54 -0.53 -8.53 3.89
N TRP A 55 0.03 -7.34 4.15
CA TRP A 55 0.92 -6.68 3.20
C TRP A 55 2.24 -7.43 3.00
N SER A 56 2.82 -7.99 4.06
CA SER A 56 4.04 -8.79 4.00
C SER A 56 3.85 -10.10 3.21
N VAL A 57 2.70 -10.76 3.39
CA VAL A 57 2.37 -12.01 2.69
C VAL A 57 2.10 -11.75 1.20
N ASN A 58 1.34 -10.71 0.86
CA ASN A 58 0.95 -10.44 -0.52
C ASN A 58 1.91 -9.52 -1.28
N ASN A 59 2.87 -8.85 -0.62
CA ASN A 59 3.69 -7.78 -1.21
C ASN A 59 2.86 -6.70 -1.95
N GLY A 60 1.59 -6.51 -1.56
CA GLY A 60 0.65 -5.63 -2.25
C GLY A 60 0.13 -6.17 -3.60
N ILE A 61 0.30 -7.46 -3.89
CA ILE A 61 -0.37 -8.16 -4.99
C ILE A 61 -1.74 -8.58 -4.46
N ASP A 62 -2.81 -8.05 -5.04
CA ASP A 62 -4.14 -8.57 -4.79
C ASP A 62 -4.16 -10.02 -5.29
N VAL A 63 -4.35 -11.01 -4.40
CA VAL A 63 -4.60 -12.42 -4.81
C VAL A 63 -6.09 -12.57 -5.16
N SER A 64 -6.66 -11.52 -5.74
CA SER A 64 -8.02 -11.46 -6.26
C SER A 64 -7.98 -10.76 -7.61
N GLU A 65 -7.39 -11.44 -8.58
CA GLU A 65 -7.96 -11.65 -9.92
C GLU A 65 -7.37 -12.92 -10.54
#